data_AF-A0A6I8LJW7-F1
#
_entry.id   AF-A0A6I8LJW7-F1
#
_cell.length_a   1.000
_cell.length_b   1.000
_cell.length_c   1.000
_cell.angle_alpha   90.00
_cell.angle_beta   90.00
_cell.angle_gamma   90.00
#
_symmetry.space_group_name_H-M   'P 1'
#
loop_
_entity.id
_entity.type
_entity.pdbx_description
1 polymer ?
#
loop_
_entity_poly.entity_id
_entity_poly.type
_entity_poly.pdbx_seq_one_letter_code
_entity_poly.pdbx_strand_id
1 'polypeptide(L)'
;MSLEQVRAEAARDDYPAMARLARALYETGLGPREVLRECYGVEFPTEFFVLHDPDPVLLFHFTNQPANLAVPLDRGGPPPAANPMSKNERAVFARDPDLLPVVLCLNNYAGFGGKFLCYRLSELAAGRATVFAIEYHPTRESEITRVADSLLAALYEHHTAHLAWVEEEERATAGHSGGGTVDEEDLAVAQEYLVHIEDLRRQA
;
A
#
# COMPACT_ATOMS: atom_id res chain seq x y z
N MET A 1 18.79 -19.13 -17.55
CA MET A 1 19.40 -18.04 -16.76
C MET A 1 19.52 -18.54 -15.33
N SER A 2 20.68 -18.41 -14.69
CA SER A 2 20.85 -18.82 -13.28
C SER A 2 20.20 -17.79 -12.35
N LEU A 3 19.90 -18.18 -11.10
CA LEU A 3 19.39 -17.25 -10.09
C LEU A 3 20.37 -16.08 -9.84
N GLU A 4 21.68 -16.34 -9.88
CA GLU A 4 22.71 -15.30 -9.74
C GLU A 4 22.65 -14.25 -10.86
N GLN A 5 22.41 -14.69 -12.10
CA GLN A 5 22.22 -13.79 -13.23
C GLN A 5 20.96 -12.94 -13.06
N VAL A 6 19.84 -13.55 -12.66
CA VAL A 6 18.58 -12.83 -12.42
C VAL A 6 18.73 -11.82 -11.27
N ARG A 7 19.46 -12.17 -10.21
CA ARG A 7 19.77 -11.25 -9.09
C ARG A 7 20.60 -10.06 -9.56
N ALA A 8 21.61 -10.28 -10.40
CA ALA A 8 22.48 -9.21 -10.90
C ALA A 8 21.76 -8.25 -11.86
N GLU A 9 20.74 -8.74 -12.58
CA GLU A 9 19.93 -7.94 -13.50
C GLU A 9 18.76 -7.22 -12.81
N ALA A 10 18.32 -7.70 -11.65
CA ALA A 10 17.20 -7.11 -10.92
C ALA A 10 17.59 -5.74 -10.38
N ALA A 11 16.87 -4.71 -10.82
CA ALA A 11 16.98 -3.36 -10.31
C ALA A 11 15.59 -2.84 -9.95
N ARG A 12 15.50 -2.07 -8.87
CA ARG A 12 14.21 -1.58 -8.33
C ARG A 12 13.45 -0.69 -9.32
N ASP A 13 14.17 0.05 -10.17
CA ASP A 13 13.60 0.85 -11.25
C ASP A 13 13.12 0.01 -12.46
N ASP A 14 13.52 -1.26 -12.55
CA ASP A 14 13.06 -2.23 -13.53
C ASP A 14 12.14 -3.28 -12.88
N TYR A 15 10.86 -2.93 -12.75
CA TYR A 15 9.86 -3.83 -12.20
C TYR A 15 9.74 -5.18 -12.94
N PRO A 16 9.77 -5.25 -14.28
CA PRO A 16 9.86 -6.52 -14.99
C PRO A 16 11.05 -7.39 -14.55
N ALA A 17 12.23 -6.82 -14.32
CA ALA A 17 13.37 -7.57 -13.79
C ALA A 17 13.12 -8.06 -12.35
N MET A 18 12.57 -7.20 -11.49
CA MET A 18 12.18 -7.56 -10.11
C MET A 18 11.14 -8.68 -10.07
N ALA A 19 10.14 -8.66 -10.95
CA ALA A 19 9.13 -9.71 -11.06
C ALA A 19 9.75 -11.05 -11.50
N ARG A 20 10.71 -11.04 -12.44
CA ARG A 20 11.47 -12.24 -12.82
C ARG A 20 12.28 -12.79 -11.65
N LEU A 21 12.92 -11.92 -10.86
CA LEU A 21 13.63 -12.31 -9.64
C LEU A 21 12.68 -12.96 -8.64
N ALA A 22 11.59 -12.28 -8.28
CA ALA A 22 10.61 -12.80 -7.34
C ALA A 22 10.06 -14.17 -7.78
N ARG A 23 9.74 -14.33 -9.08
CA ARG A 23 9.29 -15.61 -9.64
C ARG A 23 10.33 -16.71 -9.47
N ALA A 24 11.60 -16.43 -9.81
CA ALA A 24 12.70 -17.38 -9.66
C ALA A 24 12.94 -17.76 -8.19
N LEU A 25 12.75 -16.82 -7.25
CA LEU A 25 12.88 -17.08 -5.81
C LEU A 25 11.75 -18.01 -5.32
N TYR A 26 10.51 -17.79 -5.73
CA TYR A 26 9.41 -18.72 -5.42
C TYR A 26 9.65 -20.12 -6.02
N GLU A 27 10.20 -20.21 -7.23
CA GLU A 27 10.57 -21.51 -7.85
C GLU A 27 11.61 -22.28 -7.03
N THR A 28 12.38 -21.60 -6.19
CA THR A 28 13.31 -22.23 -5.23
C THR A 28 12.69 -22.56 -3.87
N GLY A 29 11.39 -22.29 -3.68
CA GLY A 29 10.63 -22.62 -2.47
C GLY A 29 10.59 -21.54 -1.39
N LEU A 30 11.06 -20.32 -1.68
CA LEU A 30 10.96 -19.20 -0.74
C LEU A 30 9.50 -18.74 -0.59
N GLY A 31 9.13 -18.31 0.61
CA GLY A 31 7.85 -17.68 0.90
C GLY A 31 7.86 -16.16 0.66
N PRO A 32 6.68 -15.50 0.73
CA PRO A 32 6.53 -14.07 0.43
C PRO A 32 7.49 -13.14 1.16
N ARG A 33 7.72 -13.39 2.46
CA ARG A 33 8.64 -12.60 3.29
C ARG A 33 10.06 -12.64 2.76
N GLU A 34 10.55 -13.85 2.46
CA GLU A 34 11.90 -14.07 1.96
C GLU A 34 12.05 -13.51 0.55
N VAL A 35 11.03 -13.67 -0.30
CA VAL A 35 11.02 -13.08 -1.64
C VAL A 35 11.14 -11.56 -1.58
N LEU A 36 10.32 -10.88 -0.79
CA LEU A 36 10.42 -9.42 -0.65
C LEU A 36 11.77 -8.98 -0.08
N ARG A 37 12.30 -9.71 0.89
CA ARG A 37 13.62 -9.41 1.45
C ARG A 37 14.73 -9.50 0.41
N GLU A 38 14.74 -10.56 -0.39
CA GLU A 38 15.75 -10.72 -1.45
C GLU A 38 15.58 -9.67 -2.56
N CYS A 39 14.34 -9.25 -2.84
CA CYS A 39 14.03 -8.21 -3.81
C CYS A 39 14.47 -6.81 -3.37
N TYR A 40 14.24 -6.44 -2.10
CA TYR A 40 14.46 -5.07 -1.62
C TYR A 40 15.67 -4.92 -0.68
N GLY A 41 16.30 -6.01 -0.27
CA GLY A 41 17.42 -6.03 0.66
C GLY A 41 17.06 -5.69 2.12
N VAL A 42 15.76 -5.64 2.45
CA VAL A 42 15.25 -5.24 3.77
C VAL A 42 14.08 -6.13 4.19
N GLU A 43 13.90 -6.29 5.51
CA GLU A 43 12.73 -6.99 6.06
C GLU A 43 11.49 -6.10 5.98
N PHE A 44 10.37 -6.67 5.56
CA PHE A 44 9.08 -5.98 5.53
C PHE A 44 8.34 -6.18 6.86
N PRO A 45 7.62 -5.15 7.38
CA PRO A 45 6.84 -5.27 8.60
C PRO A 45 5.75 -6.34 8.49
N THR A 46 5.41 -7.00 9.61
CA THR A 46 4.33 -8.00 9.64
C THR A 46 2.98 -7.43 9.18
N GLU A 47 2.69 -6.18 9.53
CA GLU A 47 1.46 -5.49 9.12
C GLU A 47 1.25 -5.46 7.60
N PHE A 48 2.32 -5.41 6.80
CA PHE A 48 2.20 -5.48 5.34
C PHE A 48 1.57 -6.80 4.89
N PHE A 49 2.01 -7.93 5.47
CA PHE A 49 1.51 -9.25 5.10
C PHE A 49 0.12 -9.52 5.66
N VAL A 50 -0.17 -9.04 6.87
CA VAL A 50 -1.51 -9.13 7.47
C VAL A 50 -2.55 -8.35 6.65
N LEU A 51 -2.18 -7.20 6.10
CA LEU A 51 -3.04 -6.42 5.21
C LEU A 51 -3.19 -7.04 3.82
N HIS A 52 -2.09 -7.55 3.26
CA HIS A 52 -2.04 -7.98 1.86
C HIS A 52 -2.69 -9.35 1.63
N ASP A 53 -2.57 -10.28 2.58
CA ASP A 53 -3.09 -11.63 2.42
C ASP A 53 -4.63 -11.74 2.26
N PRO A 54 -5.44 -11.02 3.07
CA PRO A 54 -6.90 -11.05 2.95
C PRO A 54 -7.46 -10.15 1.83
N ASP A 55 -6.64 -9.23 1.27
CA ASP A 55 -7.04 -8.20 0.29
C ASP A 55 -8.40 -7.55 0.62
N PRO A 56 -8.47 -6.83 1.75
CA PRO A 56 -9.74 -6.39 2.30
C PRO A 56 -10.33 -5.26 1.45
N VAL A 57 -11.66 -5.25 1.30
CA VAL A 57 -12.37 -4.15 0.65
C VAL A 57 -12.40 -2.95 1.60
N LEU A 58 -11.41 -2.07 1.46
CA LEU A 58 -11.19 -0.88 2.28
C LEU A 58 -10.91 0.35 1.40
N LEU A 59 -10.76 1.53 2.00
CA LEU A 59 -10.52 2.79 1.28
C LEU A 59 -9.07 2.96 0.81
N PHE A 60 -8.46 1.88 0.33
CA PHE A 60 -7.17 1.91 -0.33
C PHE A 60 -7.05 0.79 -1.36
N HIS A 61 -6.07 0.94 -2.24
CA HIS A 61 -5.62 -0.15 -3.11
C HIS A 61 -4.12 -0.34 -2.94
N PHE A 62 -3.66 -1.59 -2.98
CA PHE A 62 -2.24 -1.88 -3.07
C PHE A 62 -1.64 -1.35 -4.37
N THR A 63 -0.41 -0.83 -4.27
CA THR A 63 0.40 -0.49 -5.45
C THR A 63 1.00 -1.75 -6.06
N ASN A 64 1.48 -1.68 -7.30
CA ASN A 64 2.02 -2.87 -7.97
C ASN A 64 3.24 -3.40 -7.22
N GLN A 65 4.12 -2.50 -6.80
CA GLN A 65 5.20 -2.81 -5.88
C GLN A 65 4.83 -2.30 -4.48
N PRO A 66 5.09 -3.06 -3.40
CA PRO A 66 5.64 -4.42 -3.38
C PRO A 66 4.59 -5.54 -3.57
N ALA A 67 3.29 -5.22 -3.57
CA ALA A 67 2.20 -6.18 -3.42
C ALA A 67 2.23 -7.35 -4.41
N ASN A 68 2.33 -7.08 -5.71
CA ASN A 68 2.32 -8.14 -6.73
C ASN A 68 3.55 -9.06 -6.67
N LEU A 69 4.65 -8.62 -6.03
CA LEU A 69 5.81 -9.48 -5.77
C LEU A 69 5.59 -10.41 -4.57
N ALA A 70 4.70 -10.03 -3.65
CA ALA A 70 4.37 -10.80 -2.46
C ALA A 70 3.34 -11.90 -2.71
N VAL A 71 2.76 -11.98 -3.91
CA VAL A 71 1.81 -13.04 -4.31
C VAL A 71 2.58 -14.30 -4.73
N PRO A 72 2.33 -15.47 -4.09
CA PRO A 72 2.90 -16.76 -4.50
C PRO A 72 2.45 -17.27 -5.89
N LEU A 73 3.25 -18.18 -6.47
CA LEU A 73 3.01 -18.75 -7.83
C LEU A 73 1.69 -19.49 -7.95
N ASP A 74 1.30 -20.24 -6.93
CA ASP A 74 0.04 -20.98 -6.87
C ASP A 74 -1.19 -20.06 -6.70
N ARG A 75 -0.97 -18.81 -6.30
CA ARG A 75 -1.99 -17.74 -6.25
C ARG A 75 -1.92 -16.78 -7.44
N GLY A 76 -1.13 -17.11 -8.46
CA GLY A 76 -1.09 -16.39 -9.73
C GLY A 76 -0.08 -15.25 -9.85
N GLY A 77 0.85 -15.09 -8.89
CA GLY A 77 1.89 -14.07 -8.94
C GLY A 77 3.30 -14.59 -8.67
N PRO A 78 4.37 -13.82 -8.95
CA PRO A 78 4.42 -12.65 -9.82
C PRO A 78 4.20 -13.06 -11.29
N PRO A 79 3.63 -12.18 -12.13
CA PRO A 79 3.33 -12.52 -13.52
C PRO A 79 4.63 -12.82 -14.31
N PRO A 80 4.63 -13.80 -15.22
CA PRO A 80 5.80 -14.15 -16.02
C PRO A 80 6.25 -13.01 -16.96
N ALA A 81 5.31 -12.15 -17.35
CA ALA A 81 5.55 -10.92 -18.09
C ALA A 81 4.88 -9.75 -17.35
N ALA A 82 5.59 -9.16 -16.40
CA ALA A 82 5.10 -8.00 -15.69
C ALA A 82 5.12 -6.76 -16.60
N ASN A 83 4.05 -5.95 -16.52
CA ASN A 83 4.07 -4.60 -17.07
C ASN A 83 5.10 -3.75 -16.32
N PRO A 84 5.64 -2.67 -16.92
CA PRO A 84 6.46 -1.70 -16.18
C PRO A 84 5.70 -1.08 -15.00
N MET A 85 6.43 -0.51 -14.03
CA MET A 85 5.84 0.32 -12.97
C MET A 85 4.85 1.33 -13.55
N SER A 86 3.78 1.65 -12.83
CA SER A 86 2.87 2.71 -13.25
C SER A 86 3.62 4.05 -13.38
N LYS A 87 3.07 4.97 -14.19
CA LYS A 87 3.66 6.30 -14.36
C LYS A 87 3.85 7.01 -13.02
N ASN A 88 2.92 6.85 -12.08
CA ASN A 88 2.94 7.50 -10.79
C ASN A 88 3.96 6.85 -9.84
N GLU A 89 4.05 5.52 -9.79
CA GLU A 89 5.11 4.83 -9.02
C GLU A 89 6.52 5.23 -9.51
N ARG A 90 6.72 5.34 -10.84
CA ARG A 90 7.98 5.86 -11.40
C ARG A 90 8.26 7.30 -11.00
N ALA A 91 7.23 8.15 -10.93
CA ALA A 91 7.38 9.53 -10.52
C ALA A 91 7.77 9.64 -9.04
N VAL A 92 7.20 8.78 -8.17
CA VAL A 92 7.61 8.68 -6.76
C VAL A 92 9.05 8.19 -6.65
N PHE A 93 9.43 7.12 -7.36
CA PHE A 93 10.80 6.61 -7.40
C PHE A 93 11.80 7.69 -7.82
N ALA A 94 11.48 8.44 -8.89
CA ALA A 94 12.34 9.51 -9.40
C ALA A 94 12.48 10.68 -8.42
N ARG A 95 11.46 10.91 -7.57
CA ARG A 95 11.48 11.95 -6.54
C ARG A 95 12.36 11.55 -5.36
N ASP A 96 12.27 10.29 -4.94
CA ASP A 96 13.03 9.72 -3.84
C ASP A 96 13.28 8.21 -4.08
N PRO A 97 14.50 7.82 -4.47
CA PRO A 97 14.87 6.43 -4.67
C PRO A 97 14.91 5.58 -3.39
N ASP A 98 14.63 6.14 -2.23
CA ASP A 98 14.44 5.38 -0.99
C ASP A 98 12.97 5.10 -0.71
N LEU A 99 12.06 5.84 -1.35
CA LEU A 99 10.62 5.75 -1.13
C LEU A 99 10.02 4.60 -1.94
N LEU A 100 9.18 3.80 -1.28
CA LEU A 100 8.45 2.68 -1.86
C LEU A 100 6.95 2.87 -1.57
N PRO A 101 6.13 3.24 -2.59
CA PRO A 101 4.68 3.20 -2.48
C PRO A 101 4.20 1.81 -2.06
N VAL A 102 3.21 1.76 -1.17
CA VAL A 102 2.62 0.49 -0.69
C VAL A 102 1.13 0.44 -0.94
N VAL A 103 0.43 1.54 -0.63
CA VAL A 103 -1.01 1.67 -0.87
C VAL A 103 -1.32 3.06 -1.41
N LEU A 104 -2.34 3.15 -2.26
CA LEU A 104 -3.02 4.37 -2.65
C LEU A 104 -4.29 4.51 -1.82
N CYS A 105 -4.36 5.55 -1.00
CA CYS A 105 -5.55 5.89 -0.25
C CYS A 105 -6.61 6.52 -1.16
N LEU A 106 -7.84 5.99 -1.10
CA LEU A 106 -8.99 6.41 -1.88
C LEU A 106 -9.80 7.46 -1.10
N ASN A 107 -10.84 7.98 -1.75
CA ASN A 107 -11.74 8.99 -1.20
C ASN A 107 -11.04 10.27 -0.71
N ASN A 108 -11.12 11.34 -1.50
CA ASN A 108 -10.47 12.62 -1.19
C ASN A 108 -10.99 13.30 0.10
N TYR A 109 -12.10 12.83 0.67
CA TYR A 109 -12.64 13.32 1.94
C TYR A 109 -12.09 12.58 3.17
N ALA A 110 -11.35 11.49 2.97
CA ALA A 110 -10.66 10.76 4.02
C ALA A 110 -9.27 11.35 4.31
N GLY A 111 -8.67 11.00 5.45
CA GLY A 111 -7.48 11.69 5.98
C GLY A 111 -6.27 11.74 5.04
N PHE A 112 -6.09 10.68 4.24
CA PHE A 112 -5.02 10.55 3.25
C PHE A 112 -5.53 10.37 1.81
N GLY A 113 -6.77 10.76 1.53
CA GLY A 113 -7.37 10.61 0.21
C GLY A 113 -6.51 11.18 -0.92
N GLY A 114 -6.28 10.38 -1.97
CA GLY A 114 -5.47 10.79 -3.12
C GLY A 114 -3.95 10.80 -2.87
N LYS A 115 -3.48 10.18 -1.78
CA LYS A 115 -2.06 10.04 -1.45
C LYS A 115 -1.62 8.57 -1.52
N PHE A 116 -0.37 8.35 -1.90
CA PHE A 116 0.31 7.11 -1.58
C PHE A 116 0.77 7.14 -0.13
N LEU A 117 0.61 6.02 0.56
CA LEU A 117 1.37 5.71 1.76
C LEU A 117 2.56 4.83 1.36
N CYS A 118 3.72 5.20 1.86
CA CYS A 118 5.01 4.68 1.45
C CYS A 118 5.83 4.24 2.67
N TYR A 119 6.63 3.20 2.50
CA TYR A 119 7.79 2.97 3.34
C TYR A 119 9.02 3.67 2.75
N ARG A 120 10.03 3.88 3.59
CA ARG A 120 11.40 4.15 3.15
C ARG A 120 12.28 2.95 3.38
N LEU A 121 13.05 2.53 2.38
CA LEU A 121 13.91 1.35 2.50
C LEU A 121 14.98 1.55 3.58
N SER A 122 15.52 2.76 3.74
CA SER A 122 16.47 3.09 4.80
C SER A 122 15.87 3.00 6.21
N GLU A 123 14.58 3.32 6.38
CA GLU A 123 13.85 3.15 7.64
C GLU A 123 13.62 1.66 7.94
N LEU A 124 13.19 0.89 6.93
CA LEU A 124 13.02 -0.56 7.04
C LEU A 124 14.34 -1.27 7.37
N ALA A 125 15.45 -0.88 6.71
CA ALA A 125 16.78 -1.40 7.02
C ALA A 125 17.19 -1.14 8.47
N ALA A 126 16.68 -0.07 9.07
CA ALA A 126 16.88 0.27 10.48
C ALA A 126 15.81 -0.31 11.42
N GLY A 127 14.94 -1.20 10.91
CA GLY A 127 13.90 -1.87 11.68
C GLY A 127 12.70 -0.99 12.04
N ARG A 128 12.48 0.14 11.33
CA ARG A 128 11.38 1.07 11.57
C ARG A 128 10.34 0.98 10.46
N ALA A 129 9.08 0.78 10.84
CA ALA A 129 7.93 0.75 9.93
C ALA A 129 7.35 2.16 9.66
N THR A 130 8.17 3.20 9.80
CA THR A 130 7.75 4.60 9.61
C THR A 130 7.10 4.79 8.25
N VAL A 131 5.92 5.40 8.23
CA VAL A 131 5.13 5.64 7.02
C VAL A 131 5.25 7.09 6.59
N PHE A 132 5.40 7.27 5.28
CA PHE A 132 5.44 8.56 4.63
C PHE A 132 4.27 8.68 3.65
N ALA A 133 3.73 9.88 3.49
CA ALA A 133 2.71 10.19 2.50
C ALA A 133 3.26 11.10 1.41
N ILE A 134 2.82 10.86 0.17
CA ILE A 134 3.05 11.73 -0.99
C ILE A 134 1.81 11.71 -1.89
N GLU A 135 1.53 12.80 -2.60
CA GLU A 135 0.41 12.86 -3.54
C GLU A 135 0.50 11.79 -4.63
N TYR A 136 -0.65 11.26 -5.07
CA TYR A 136 -0.73 10.27 -6.15
C TYR A 136 -0.17 10.79 -7.48
N HIS A 137 -0.30 12.09 -7.73
CA HIS A 137 0.28 12.78 -8.88
C HIS A 137 1.39 13.73 -8.40
N PRO A 138 2.56 13.21 -8.00
CA PRO A 138 3.59 14.03 -7.38
C PRO A 138 4.17 15.01 -8.40
N THR A 139 4.31 16.25 -7.96
CA THR A 139 5.05 17.32 -8.62
C THR A 139 6.43 17.47 -7.96
N ARG A 140 7.24 18.40 -8.47
CA ARG A 140 8.51 18.75 -7.81
C ARG A 140 8.31 19.35 -6.42
N GLU A 141 7.17 20.01 -6.20
CA GLU A 141 6.84 20.71 -4.96
C GLU A 141 6.09 19.83 -3.97
N SER A 142 5.55 18.68 -4.42
CA SER A 142 4.84 17.75 -3.54
C SER A 142 5.76 17.27 -2.42
N GLU A 143 5.30 17.49 -1.19
CA GLU A 143 6.01 17.15 0.03
C GLU A 143 5.94 15.64 0.33
N ILE A 144 7.03 15.09 0.86
CA ILE A 144 7.08 13.74 1.43
C ILE A 144 7.01 13.91 2.95
N THR A 145 5.85 13.61 3.53
CA THR A 145 5.59 13.87 4.95
C THR A 145 5.61 12.56 5.73
N ARG A 146 6.28 12.49 6.89
CA ARG A 146 6.09 11.38 7.83
C ARG A 146 4.70 11.50 8.45
N VAL A 147 3.90 10.43 8.39
CA VAL A 147 2.50 10.46 8.84
C VAL A 147 2.19 9.50 9.98
N ALA A 148 2.90 8.37 10.09
CA ALA A 148 2.68 7.41 11.17
C ALA A 148 3.92 6.56 11.44
N ASP A 149 3.89 5.83 12.56
CA ASP A 149 4.93 4.86 12.93
C ASP A 149 4.68 3.45 12.35
N SER A 150 3.50 3.23 11.74
CA SER A 150 3.11 1.97 11.10
C SER A 150 2.04 2.21 10.04
N LEU A 151 1.97 1.32 9.03
CA LEU A 151 0.98 1.37 7.95
C LEU A 151 -0.45 1.22 8.47
N LEU A 152 -0.68 0.30 9.40
CA LEU A 152 -1.99 0.12 9.99
C LEU A 152 -2.43 1.32 10.84
N ALA A 153 -1.50 2.03 11.49
CA ALA A 153 -1.82 3.26 12.21
C ALA A 153 -2.26 4.38 11.24
N ALA A 154 -1.54 4.57 10.12
CA ALA A 154 -1.95 5.51 9.08
C ALA A 154 -3.29 5.14 8.44
N LEU A 155 -3.52 3.86 8.15
CA LEU A 155 -4.79 3.40 7.60
C LEU A 155 -5.95 3.57 8.60
N TYR A 156 -5.71 3.37 9.90
CA TYR A 156 -6.72 3.66 10.91
C TYR A 156 -7.11 5.14 10.90
N GLU A 157 -6.13 6.05 10.94
CA GLU A 157 -6.38 7.49 10.86
C GLU A 157 -7.14 7.88 9.59
N HIS A 158 -6.77 7.29 8.45
CA HIS A 158 -7.47 7.49 7.18
C HIS A 158 -8.96 7.16 7.27
N HIS A 159 -9.30 5.98 7.80
CA HIS A 159 -10.68 5.51 7.93
C HIS A 159 -11.43 6.25 9.04
N THR A 160 -10.76 6.67 10.13
CA THR A 160 -11.38 7.48 11.19
C THR A 160 -11.80 8.84 10.64
N ALA A 161 -10.95 9.48 9.85
CA ALA A 161 -11.28 10.75 9.19
C ALA A 161 -12.44 10.57 8.18
N HIS A 162 -12.49 9.44 7.47
CA HIS A 162 -13.62 9.14 6.60
C HIS A 162 -14.94 9.01 7.38
N LEU A 163 -14.96 8.23 8.46
CA LEU A 163 -16.17 8.09 9.29
C LEU A 163 -16.64 9.44 9.82
N ALA A 164 -15.73 10.28 10.33
CA ALA A 164 -16.08 11.61 10.82
C ALA A 164 -16.69 12.50 9.72
N TRP A 165 -16.22 12.39 8.48
CA TRP A 165 -16.82 13.09 7.35
C TRP A 165 -18.22 12.57 7.02
N VAL A 166 -18.41 11.23 6.98
CA VAL A 166 -19.72 10.60 6.74
C VAL A 166 -20.73 11.03 7.81
N GLU A 167 -20.33 11.02 9.08
CA GLU A 167 -21.17 11.47 10.21
C GLU A 167 -21.53 12.97 10.13
N GLU A 168 -20.66 13.81 9.56
CA GLU A 168 -20.94 15.23 9.36
C GLU A 168 -21.94 15.46 8.23
N GLU A 169 -21.75 14.78 7.10
CA GLU A 169 -22.61 14.89 5.92
C GLU A 169 -24.02 14.35 6.19
N GLU A 170 -24.14 13.20 6.89
CA GLU A 170 -25.43 12.64 7.31
C GLU A 170 -26.20 13.66 8.16
N ARG A 171 -25.54 14.27 9.15
CA ARG A 171 -26.14 15.29 10.01
C ARG A 171 -26.53 16.56 9.26
N ALA A 172 -25.72 16.99 8.30
CA ALA A 172 -25.99 18.17 7.48
C ALA A 172 -27.20 17.97 6.55
N THR A 173 -27.46 16.73 6.16
CA THR A 173 -28.47 16.38 5.14
C THR A 173 -29.77 15.83 5.74
N ALA A 174 -29.77 15.40 7.00
CA ALA A 174 -30.94 14.92 7.75
C ALA A 174 -32.14 15.91 7.81
N GLY A 175 -31.91 17.21 7.58
CA GLY A 175 -32.96 18.24 7.50
C GLY A 175 -33.43 18.61 6.09
N HIS A 176 -32.76 18.10 5.05
CA HIS A 176 -33.02 18.48 3.66
C HIS A 176 -33.71 17.32 2.94
N SER A 177 -35.03 17.42 2.73
CA SER A 177 -35.80 16.39 2.03
C SER A 177 -35.32 16.26 0.57
N GLY A 178 -34.47 15.26 0.30
CA GLY A 178 -34.21 14.74 -1.04
C GLY A 178 -32.86 15.08 -1.70
N GLY A 179 -31.79 15.35 -0.93
CA GLY A 179 -30.49 15.69 -1.55
C GLY A 179 -29.23 15.29 -0.77
N GLY A 180 -29.33 14.41 0.23
CA GLY A 180 -28.14 13.92 0.93
C GLY A 180 -27.28 13.03 0.04
N THR A 181 -25.97 13.26 0.02
CA THR A 181 -24.99 12.43 -0.69
C THR A 181 -24.52 11.22 0.12
N VAL A 182 -24.99 11.11 1.37
CA VAL A 182 -24.63 10.08 2.35
C VAL A 182 -25.91 9.61 3.03
N ASP A 183 -26.07 8.30 3.17
CA ASP A 183 -27.16 7.67 3.92
C ASP A 183 -26.69 6.78 5.08
N GLU A 184 -27.63 6.11 5.75
CA GLU A 184 -27.32 5.21 6.87
C GLU A 184 -26.47 4.00 6.44
N GLU A 185 -26.55 3.57 5.17
CA GLU A 185 -25.75 2.47 4.64
C GLU A 185 -24.28 2.89 4.53
N ASP A 186 -24.01 4.10 4.04
CA ASP A 186 -22.65 4.66 3.99
C ASP A 186 -22.01 4.75 5.39
N LEU A 187 -22.79 5.14 6.40
CA LEU A 187 -22.31 5.20 7.80
C LEU A 187 -21.96 3.81 8.33
N ALA A 188 -22.82 2.82 8.09
CA ALA A 188 -22.57 1.44 8.50
C ALA A 188 -21.31 0.87 7.83
N VAL A 189 -21.12 1.13 6.53
CA VAL A 189 -19.92 0.70 5.78
C VAL A 189 -18.65 1.36 6.35
N ALA A 190 -18.68 2.67 6.62
CA ALA A 190 -17.53 3.36 7.20
C ALA A 190 -17.15 2.82 8.60
N GLN A 191 -18.14 2.46 9.41
CA GLN A 191 -17.92 1.81 10.71
C GLN A 191 -17.33 0.41 10.55
N GLU A 192 -17.83 -0.40 9.61
CA GLU A 192 -17.31 -1.74 9.33
C GLU A 192 -15.83 -1.70 8.91
N TYR A 193 -15.45 -0.73 8.07
CA TYR A 193 -14.05 -0.54 7.68
C TYR A 193 -13.13 -0.30 8.87
N LEU A 194 -13.56 0.49 9.86
CA LEU A 194 -12.79 0.73 11.07
C LEU A 194 -12.64 -0.53 11.92
N VAL A 195 -13.72 -1.30 12.11
CA VAL A 195 -13.66 -2.58 12.82
C VAL A 195 -12.65 -3.51 12.15
N HIS A 196 -12.68 -3.60 10.83
CA HIS A 196 -11.76 -4.44 10.07
C HIS A 196 -10.30 -3.99 10.23
N ILE A 197 -10.00 -2.69 10.11
CA ILE A 197 -8.64 -2.18 10.36
C ILE A 197 -8.19 -2.47 11.79
N GLU A 198 -9.06 -2.35 12.79
CA GLU A 198 -8.72 -2.69 14.18
C GLU A 198 -8.41 -4.18 14.35
N ASP A 199 -9.16 -5.06 13.71
CA ASP A 199 -8.88 -6.49 13.74
C ASP A 199 -7.55 -6.83 13.07
N LEU A 200 -7.19 -6.16 11.98
CA LEU A 200 -5.88 -6.30 11.34
C LEU A 200 -4.76 -5.77 12.25
N ARG A 201 -4.99 -4.66 12.98
CA ARG A 201 -4.06 -4.14 14.00
C ARG A 201 -3.80 -5.10 15.15
N ARG A 202 -4.79 -5.92 15.52
CA ARG A 202 -4.63 -6.93 16.58
C ARG A 202 -3.83 -8.16 16.11
N GLN A 203 -3.73 -8.38 14.80
CA GLN A 203 -3.03 -9.52 14.19
C GLN A 203 -1.56 -9.22 13.86
N ALA A 204 -1.18 -7.94 13.76
CA ALA A 204 0.15 -7.48 13.37
C ALA A 204 1.12 -7.37 14.56
#